data_AF-A0A1H3F6B0-F1
#
_entry.id   AF-A0A1H3F6B0-F1
#
_cell.length_a   1.000
_cell.length_b   1.000
_cell.length_c   1.000
_cell.angle_alpha   90.00
_cell.angle_beta   90.00
_cell.angle_gamma   90.00
#
_symmetry.space_group_name_H-M   'P 1'
#
loop_
_entity.id
_entity.type
_entity.pdbx_description
1 polymer ?
#
loop_
_entity_poly.entity_id
_entity_poly.type
_entity_poly.pdbx_seq_one_letter_code
_entity_poly.pdbx_strand_id
1 'polypeptide(L)'
;MLFKTSALLFAAAALSALPAHAIPAPGPTVLGDVVSGAFGVTGQTPFLDMTSTAIDPGAEFIYGGRVWADLSDEHLVIRFDFEGYTGESALTEWTIGDLDFAPAARVSAFALVSGPEKLVVGTSFTDDSLTASFADIFAAGYDGETTFSFAFATTPSAVPLPAALPLAGAGLAALGLVARRRRAPGA
;
A
#
# COMPACT_ATOMS: atom_id res chain seq x y z
N MET A 1 -65.38 -34.54 36.29
CA MET A 1 -64.12 -34.22 37.02
C MET A 1 -63.01 -34.17 35.98
N LEU A 2 -62.39 -33.01 35.80
CA LEU A 2 -61.57 -32.68 34.63
C LEU A 2 -60.35 -31.85 35.09
N PHE A 3 -59.12 -32.37 34.98
CA PHE A 3 -57.86 -31.62 35.08
C PHE A 3 -56.78 -32.39 34.29
N LYS A 4 -56.52 -32.03 33.02
CA LYS A 4 -55.51 -31.09 32.48
C LYS A 4 -54.05 -31.55 32.64
N THR A 5 -53.54 -32.13 31.56
CA THR A 5 -52.15 -32.50 31.28
C THR A 5 -51.31 -31.27 30.91
N SER A 6 -50.20 -31.02 31.60
CA SER A 6 -49.26 -29.92 31.30
C SER A 6 -48.17 -30.40 30.35
N ALA A 7 -48.07 -29.79 29.17
CA ALA A 7 -46.98 -29.98 28.22
C ALA A 7 -45.92 -28.88 28.43
N LEU A 8 -44.67 -29.27 28.72
CA LEU A 8 -43.51 -28.37 28.72
C LEU A 8 -42.96 -28.23 27.29
N LEU A 9 -43.05 -27.02 26.73
CA LEU A 9 -42.33 -26.64 25.51
C LEU A 9 -40.86 -26.34 25.84
N PHE A 10 -39.93 -27.04 25.18
CA PHE A 10 -38.52 -26.63 25.08
C PHE A 10 -38.39 -25.55 23.99
N ALA A 11 -38.11 -24.31 24.38
CA ALA A 11 -37.69 -23.28 23.44
C ALA A 11 -36.16 -23.30 23.31
N ALA A 12 -35.65 -23.91 22.23
CA ALA A 12 -34.26 -23.78 21.84
C ALA A 12 -34.08 -22.42 21.15
N ALA A 13 -33.43 -21.46 21.83
CA ALA A 13 -33.05 -20.20 21.24
C ALA A 13 -31.88 -20.43 20.26
N ALA A 14 -32.20 -20.46 18.97
CA ALA A 14 -31.21 -20.36 17.90
C ALA A 14 -30.72 -18.91 17.84
N LEU A 15 -29.56 -18.64 18.45
CA LEU A 15 -28.86 -17.37 18.28
C LEU A 15 -28.22 -17.39 16.89
N SER A 16 -28.96 -16.92 15.89
CA SER A 16 -28.48 -16.77 14.52
C SER A 16 -27.31 -15.80 14.51
N ALA A 17 -26.12 -16.30 14.16
CA ALA A 17 -24.95 -15.49 13.87
C ALA A 17 -25.27 -14.59 12.67
N LEU A 18 -25.47 -13.29 12.93
CA LEU A 18 -25.51 -12.28 11.88
C LEU A 18 -24.14 -12.28 11.19
N PRO A 19 -24.09 -12.32 9.84
CA PRO A 19 -22.83 -12.08 9.14
C PRO A 19 -22.42 -10.64 9.46
N ALA A 20 -21.35 -10.50 10.25
CA ALA A 20 -20.68 -9.24 10.44
C ALA A 20 -20.26 -8.75 9.05
N HIS A 21 -20.97 -7.76 8.52
CA HIS A 21 -20.53 -7.05 7.34
C HIS A 21 -19.28 -6.30 7.75
N ALA A 22 -18.11 -6.89 7.46
CA ALA A 22 -16.84 -6.22 7.64
C ALA A 22 -16.86 -4.99 6.72
N ILE A 23 -16.85 -3.81 7.32
CA ILE A 23 -16.56 -2.58 6.59
C ILE A 23 -15.14 -2.77 6.03
N PRO A 24 -14.93 -2.62 4.70
CA PRO A 24 -13.59 -2.71 4.14
C PRO A 24 -12.71 -1.69 4.84
N ALA A 25 -11.59 -2.14 5.41
CA ALA A 25 -10.60 -1.24 5.97
C ALA A 25 -10.08 -0.32 4.85
N PRO A 26 -9.80 0.96 5.14
CA PRO A 26 -9.13 1.82 4.18
C PRO A 26 -7.81 1.17 3.73
N GLY A 27 -7.45 1.35 2.46
CA GLY A 27 -6.20 0.86 1.90
C GLY A 27 -4.98 1.52 2.56
N PRO A 28 -3.77 0.96 2.37
CA PRO A 28 -2.54 1.61 2.79
C PRO A 28 -2.38 2.99 2.14
N THR A 29 -2.03 4.00 2.93
CA THR A 29 -1.76 5.37 2.49
C THR A 29 -0.35 5.79 2.90
N VAL A 30 0.28 6.64 2.10
CA VAL A 30 1.58 7.27 2.43
C VAL A 30 1.39 8.64 3.10
N LEU A 31 0.14 9.11 3.23
CA LEU A 31 -0.13 10.43 3.81
C LEU A 31 0.33 10.52 5.27
N GLY A 32 1.02 11.61 5.59
CA GLY A 32 1.63 11.88 6.90
C GLY A 32 3.06 11.37 7.04
N ASP A 33 3.57 10.64 6.06
CA ASP A 33 4.94 10.11 6.05
C ASP A 33 5.97 11.12 5.54
N VAL A 34 7.25 10.95 5.90
CA VAL A 34 8.38 11.72 5.37
C VAL A 34 9.12 10.88 4.35
N VAL A 35 8.91 11.21 3.07
CA VAL A 35 9.42 10.46 1.93
C VAL A 35 10.65 11.16 1.36
N SER A 36 11.65 10.40 0.91
CA SER A 36 12.80 10.93 0.18
C SER A 36 12.60 10.86 -1.34
N GLY A 37 13.09 11.87 -2.05
CA GLY A 37 13.11 11.94 -3.50
C GLY A 37 14.52 12.28 -3.96
N ALA A 38 15.05 11.48 -4.88
CA ALA A 38 16.36 11.66 -5.48
C ALA A 38 16.26 11.58 -7.01
N PHE A 39 16.97 12.49 -7.69
CA PHE A 39 17.04 12.53 -9.15
C PHE A 39 18.45 12.83 -9.63
N GLY A 40 18.96 12.05 -10.58
CA GLY A 40 20.26 12.32 -11.18
C GLY A 40 20.72 11.30 -12.22
N VAL A 41 21.98 11.41 -12.64
CA VAL A 41 22.63 10.42 -13.51
C VAL A 41 22.96 9.17 -12.71
N THR A 42 22.65 8.00 -13.27
CA THR A 42 22.87 6.71 -12.63
C THR A 42 24.33 6.49 -12.28
N GLY A 43 24.58 6.07 -11.04
CA GLY A 43 25.93 5.83 -10.51
C GLY A 43 26.72 7.10 -10.17
N GLN A 44 26.10 8.28 -10.23
CA GLN A 44 26.69 9.55 -9.79
C GLN A 44 25.95 10.11 -8.57
N THR A 45 26.51 11.15 -7.95
CA THR A 45 25.78 11.93 -6.95
C THR A 45 24.56 12.57 -7.60
N PRO A 46 23.35 12.44 -7.01
CA PRO A 46 22.15 12.96 -7.62
C PRO A 46 22.15 14.50 -7.66
N PHE A 47 21.46 15.07 -8.64
CA PHE A 47 21.27 16.53 -8.77
C PHE A 47 20.28 17.06 -7.73
N LEU A 48 19.27 16.25 -7.40
CA LEU A 48 18.29 16.49 -6.37
C LEU A 48 18.34 15.35 -5.37
N ASP A 49 18.38 15.69 -4.09
CA ASP A 49 18.27 14.77 -2.96
C ASP A 49 17.59 15.55 -1.83
N MET A 50 16.32 15.24 -1.57
CA MET A 50 15.49 15.99 -0.63
C MET A 50 14.41 15.10 -0.02
N THR A 51 13.86 15.55 1.10
CA THR A 51 12.75 14.90 1.79
C THR A 51 11.52 15.79 1.77
N SER A 52 10.34 15.20 1.67
CA SER A 52 9.04 15.90 1.69
C SER A 52 8.04 15.13 2.55
N THR A 53 7.18 15.85 3.28
CA THR A 53 6.08 15.21 4.02
C THR A 53 4.91 15.03 3.09
N ALA A 54 4.44 13.79 2.92
CA ALA A 54 3.28 13.48 2.11
C ALA A 54 2.00 14.06 2.75
N ILE A 55 1.34 14.99 2.07
CA ILE A 55 0.07 15.62 2.45
C ILE A 55 -0.89 15.52 1.28
N ASP A 56 -2.19 15.33 1.52
CA ASP A 56 -3.17 15.14 0.43
C ASP A 56 -2.98 16.18 -0.70
N PRO A 57 -2.63 15.77 -1.94
CA PRO A 57 -2.71 14.41 -2.51
C PRO A 57 -1.46 13.50 -2.40
N GLY A 58 -0.32 13.98 -1.89
CA GLY A 58 0.85 13.19 -1.50
C GLY A 58 2.12 14.04 -1.36
N ALA A 59 3.24 13.65 -1.98
CA ALA A 59 4.53 14.36 -1.85
C ALA A 59 5.00 14.90 -3.20
N GLU A 60 5.45 16.15 -3.23
CA GLU A 60 5.99 16.81 -4.43
C GLU A 60 7.50 17.09 -4.27
N PHE A 61 8.27 16.82 -5.32
CA PHE A 61 9.70 17.07 -5.42
C PHE A 61 10.00 17.87 -6.69
N ILE A 62 10.71 18.99 -6.56
CA ILE A 62 10.97 19.90 -7.70
C ILE A 62 12.46 20.26 -7.78
N TYR A 63 13.06 20.07 -8.95
CA TYR A 63 14.41 20.56 -9.26
C TYR A 63 14.39 21.59 -10.37
N GLY A 64 14.94 22.77 -10.09
CA GLY A 64 15.17 23.82 -11.11
C GLY A 64 13.93 24.30 -11.85
N GLY A 65 12.71 24.00 -11.35
CA GLY A 65 11.45 24.28 -12.04
C GLY A 65 11.30 23.56 -13.37
N ARG A 66 11.98 22.42 -13.54
CA ARG A 66 12.04 21.64 -14.80
C ARG A 66 11.87 20.15 -14.61
N VAL A 67 12.04 19.67 -13.39
CA VAL A 67 11.90 18.26 -13.05
C VAL A 67 10.98 18.18 -11.87
N TRP A 68 9.92 17.39 -11.99
CA TRP A 68 8.94 17.18 -10.95
C TRP A 68 8.72 15.70 -10.71
N ALA A 69 8.50 15.33 -9.47
CA ALA A 69 7.93 14.05 -9.10
C ALA A 69 6.82 14.27 -8.07
N ASP A 70 5.62 13.81 -8.40
CA ASP A 70 4.43 13.87 -7.57
C ASP A 70 4.05 12.43 -7.16
N LEU A 71 4.26 12.11 -5.90
CA LEU A 71 3.82 10.87 -5.29
C LEU A 71 2.41 11.04 -4.71
N SER A 72 1.58 10.02 -4.83
CA SER A 72 0.29 9.85 -4.17
C SER A 72 0.16 8.40 -3.65
N ASP A 73 -0.98 8.03 -3.08
CA ASP A 73 -1.17 6.70 -2.46
C ASP A 73 -0.90 5.49 -3.37
N GLU A 74 -1.16 5.60 -4.67
CA GLU A 74 -0.99 4.49 -5.63
C GLU A 74 -0.26 4.90 -6.92
N HIS A 75 0.07 6.18 -7.07
CA HIS A 75 0.66 6.72 -8.29
C HIS A 75 1.90 7.57 -8.02
N LEU A 76 2.85 7.48 -8.94
CA LEU A 76 3.97 8.39 -9.07
C LEU A 76 3.91 9.05 -10.45
N VAL A 77 3.83 10.37 -10.49
CA VAL A 77 3.89 11.15 -11.73
C VAL A 77 5.22 11.86 -11.80
N ILE A 78 5.96 11.68 -12.89
CA ILE A 78 7.24 12.35 -13.14
C ILE A 78 7.08 13.25 -14.35
N ARG A 79 7.52 14.50 -14.25
CA ARG A 79 7.50 15.47 -15.35
C ARG A 79 8.88 16.02 -15.59
N PHE A 80 9.21 16.22 -16.86
CA PHE A 80 10.45 16.83 -17.31
C PHE A 80 10.15 17.93 -18.31
N ASP A 81 10.83 19.07 -18.16
CA ASP A 81 10.88 20.16 -19.12
C ASP A 81 12.34 20.53 -19.37
N PHE A 82 12.91 19.87 -20.37
CA PHE A 82 14.26 20.14 -20.88
C PHE A 82 14.23 20.79 -22.27
N GLU A 83 13.16 21.52 -22.60
CA GLU A 83 13.11 22.24 -23.88
C GLU A 83 14.33 23.16 -24.02
N GLY A 84 15.07 23.00 -25.11
CA GLY A 84 16.27 23.77 -25.41
C GLY A 84 17.52 23.39 -24.61
N TYR A 85 17.48 22.33 -23.79
CA TYR A 85 18.67 21.80 -23.13
C TYR A 85 19.43 20.85 -24.06
N THR A 86 20.76 20.95 -24.06
CA THR A 86 21.63 19.99 -24.76
C THR A 86 22.69 19.55 -23.76
N GLY A 87 22.64 18.28 -23.36
CA GLY A 87 23.55 17.69 -22.37
C GLY A 87 24.21 16.42 -22.90
N GLU A 88 25.19 15.93 -22.15
CA GLU A 88 25.78 14.62 -22.44
C GLU A 88 24.77 13.50 -22.21
N SER A 89 24.76 12.56 -23.15
CA SER A 89 23.88 11.40 -23.16
C SER A 89 24.17 10.49 -21.97
N ALA A 90 23.29 10.49 -20.97
CA ALA A 90 23.46 9.67 -19.77
C ALA A 90 22.12 9.14 -19.25
N LEU A 91 22.16 7.92 -18.74
CA LEU A 91 21.01 7.30 -18.09
C LEU A 91 20.71 8.04 -16.79
N THR A 92 19.45 8.37 -16.58
CA THR A 92 19.00 9.13 -15.41
C THR A 92 17.95 8.37 -14.63
N GLU A 93 17.91 8.58 -13.33
CA GLU A 93 17.02 7.88 -12.42
C GLU A 93 16.28 8.84 -11.52
N TRP A 94 15.03 8.49 -11.26
CA TRP A 94 14.26 8.97 -10.12
C TRP A 94 14.13 7.84 -9.12
N THR A 95 14.47 8.12 -7.86
CA THR A 95 14.24 7.22 -6.74
C THR A 95 13.36 7.93 -5.72
N ILE A 96 12.25 7.28 -5.35
CA ILE A 96 11.41 7.69 -4.22
C ILE A 96 11.62 6.65 -3.13
N GLY A 97 12.10 7.07 -1.97
CA GLY A 97 12.48 6.18 -0.87
C GLY A 97 11.81 6.53 0.44
N ASP A 98 12.08 5.71 1.46
CA ASP A 98 11.51 5.84 2.80
C ASP A 98 9.96 5.82 2.79
N LEU A 99 9.37 4.92 2.00
CA LEU A 99 7.91 4.76 1.92
C LEU A 99 7.38 3.92 3.08
N ASP A 100 6.82 4.58 4.09
CA ASP A 100 6.20 3.97 5.25
C ASP A 100 4.66 4.12 5.20
N PHE A 101 3.99 3.09 4.68
CA PHE A 101 2.53 3.10 4.54
C PHE A 101 1.78 2.84 5.85
N ALA A 102 0.61 3.48 6.01
CA ALA A 102 -0.35 3.24 7.09
C ALA A 102 -1.73 2.82 6.54
N PRO A 103 -2.30 1.67 6.96
CA PRO A 103 -1.68 0.62 7.76
C PRO A 103 -0.44 0.01 7.09
N ALA A 104 0.43 -0.61 7.90
CA ALA A 104 1.71 -1.14 7.46
C ALA A 104 1.58 -2.04 6.23
N ALA A 105 2.20 -1.62 5.13
CA ALA A 105 2.23 -2.31 3.87
C ALA A 105 3.60 -2.16 3.20
N ARG A 106 3.85 -2.98 2.19
CA ARG A 106 5.10 -2.96 1.40
C ARG A 106 4.75 -2.83 -0.07
N VAL A 107 5.59 -2.14 -0.83
CA VAL A 107 5.45 -2.11 -2.29
C VAL A 107 5.58 -3.53 -2.84
N SER A 108 4.72 -3.87 -3.80
CA SER A 108 4.60 -5.22 -4.38
C SER A 108 4.58 -5.23 -5.90
N ALA A 109 4.36 -4.07 -6.52
CA ALA A 109 4.47 -3.87 -7.96
C ALA A 109 4.77 -2.39 -8.24
N PHE A 110 5.46 -2.12 -9.35
CA PHE A 110 5.68 -0.78 -9.87
C PHE A 110 5.82 -0.82 -11.39
N ALA A 111 4.92 -0.14 -12.09
CA ALA A 111 4.82 -0.20 -13.54
C ALA A 111 4.41 1.13 -14.16
N LEU A 112 4.91 1.38 -15.37
CA LEU A 112 4.48 2.52 -16.19
C LEU A 112 3.01 2.34 -16.60
N VAL A 113 2.21 3.38 -16.42
CA VAL A 113 0.80 3.45 -16.82
C VAL A 113 0.62 4.30 -18.07
N SER A 114 1.32 5.42 -18.15
CA SER A 114 1.30 6.28 -19.34
C SER A 114 2.59 7.11 -19.47
N GLY A 115 2.90 7.49 -20.70
CA GLY A 115 4.12 8.22 -21.06
C GLY A 115 4.84 7.58 -22.24
N PRO A 116 5.91 8.21 -22.74
CA PRO A 116 6.67 7.67 -23.86
C PRO A 116 7.56 6.49 -23.43
N GLU A 117 7.03 5.27 -23.50
CA GLU A 117 7.68 4.03 -23.03
C GLU A 117 9.10 3.82 -23.55
N LYS A 118 9.39 4.26 -24.78
CA LYS A 118 10.72 4.16 -25.41
C LYS A 118 11.83 4.89 -24.63
N LEU A 119 11.45 5.82 -23.75
CA LEU A 119 12.35 6.59 -22.91
C LEU A 119 12.51 5.99 -21.52
N VAL A 120 11.71 4.97 -21.16
CA VAL A 120 11.86 4.26 -19.88
C VAL A 120 12.75 3.06 -20.12
N VAL A 121 13.91 3.02 -19.46
CA VAL A 121 14.84 1.88 -19.52
C VAL A 121 14.37 0.78 -18.60
N GLY A 122 13.81 1.14 -17.45
CA GLY A 122 13.32 0.18 -16.48
C GLY A 122 12.60 0.81 -15.30
N THR A 123 11.87 -0.03 -14.59
CA THR A 123 11.31 0.27 -13.27
C THR A 123 11.74 -0.83 -12.31
N SER A 124 12.04 -0.46 -11.07
CA SER A 124 12.33 -1.38 -9.99
C SER A 124 11.76 -0.86 -8.69
N PHE A 125 11.59 -1.75 -7.72
CA PHE A 125 11.11 -1.39 -6.39
C PHE A 125 11.74 -2.31 -5.33
N THR A 126 11.79 -1.83 -4.10
CA THR A 126 12.01 -2.63 -2.90
C THR A 126 10.76 -2.55 -2.01
N ASP A 127 10.83 -2.95 -0.75
CA ASP A 127 9.68 -2.89 0.15
C ASP A 127 9.22 -1.43 0.43
N ASP A 128 10.15 -0.47 0.37
CA ASP A 128 9.98 0.93 0.80
C ASP A 128 10.47 1.96 -0.22
N SER A 129 10.80 1.54 -1.46
CA SER A 129 11.31 2.46 -2.47
C SER A 129 10.90 2.07 -3.89
N LEU A 130 10.74 3.11 -4.72
CA LEU A 130 10.42 3.04 -6.15
C LEU A 130 11.59 3.65 -6.93
N THR A 131 11.96 3.05 -8.05
CA THR A 131 12.98 3.61 -8.94
C THR A 131 12.54 3.50 -10.39
N ALA A 132 12.53 4.63 -11.08
CA ALA A 132 12.26 4.74 -12.51
C ALA A 132 13.52 5.24 -13.23
N SER A 133 13.99 4.44 -14.19
CA SER A 133 15.19 4.70 -14.96
C SER A 133 14.82 5.12 -16.38
N PHE A 134 15.39 6.22 -16.85
CA PHE A 134 15.09 6.83 -18.13
C PHE A 134 16.32 6.84 -19.04
N ALA A 135 16.08 6.53 -20.31
CA ALA A 135 17.07 6.67 -21.36
C ALA A 135 17.24 8.16 -21.61
N ASP A 136 18.45 8.64 -21.35
CA ASP A 136 18.96 9.91 -21.83
C ASP A 136 17.92 11.02 -22.00
N ILE A 137 17.46 11.52 -20.87
CA ILE A 137 16.48 12.60 -20.81
C ILE A 137 17.05 13.95 -21.26
N PHE A 138 18.33 14.01 -21.62
CA PHE A 138 19.02 15.24 -22.03
C PHE A 138 19.39 15.27 -23.52
N ALA A 139 19.48 14.12 -24.21
CA ALA A 139 19.76 14.09 -25.65
C ALA A 139 18.57 13.72 -26.53
N ALA A 140 17.47 13.22 -25.96
CA ALA A 140 16.21 13.25 -26.71
C ALA A 140 15.76 14.71 -26.80
N GLY A 141 15.58 15.22 -28.02
CA GLY A 141 14.97 16.52 -28.26
C GLY A 141 13.52 16.52 -27.76
N TYR A 142 13.35 16.71 -26.45
CA TYR A 142 12.06 16.89 -25.83
C TYR A 142 11.49 18.21 -26.33
N ASP A 143 10.48 18.11 -27.21
CA ASP A 143 9.69 19.25 -27.64
C ASP A 143 8.70 19.58 -26.52
N GLY A 144 9.20 20.26 -25.49
CA GLY A 144 8.42 20.72 -24.34
C GLY A 144 8.32 19.71 -23.19
N GLU A 145 7.27 19.89 -22.39
CA GLU A 145 7.04 19.10 -21.18
C GLU A 145 6.66 17.66 -21.51
N THR A 146 7.32 16.70 -20.86
CA THR A 146 7.03 15.28 -20.95
C THR A 146 6.63 14.72 -19.60
N THR A 147 5.50 14.01 -19.58
CA THR A 147 4.91 13.42 -18.38
C THR A 147 4.93 11.90 -18.46
N PHE A 148 5.32 11.28 -17.35
CA PHE A 148 5.25 9.86 -17.10
C PHE A 148 4.36 9.62 -15.89
N SER A 149 3.47 8.66 -15.97
CA SER A 149 2.66 8.21 -14.85
C SER A 149 2.92 6.74 -14.61
N PHE A 150 3.23 6.41 -13.37
CA PHE A 150 3.44 5.07 -12.90
C PHE A 150 2.38 4.72 -11.85
N ALA A 151 2.03 3.45 -11.78
CA ALA A 151 1.24 2.90 -10.69
C ALA A 151 2.11 1.95 -9.88
N PHE A 152 1.90 1.95 -8.58
CA PHE A 152 2.44 0.94 -7.69
C PHE A 152 1.31 0.29 -6.89
N ALA A 153 1.54 -0.95 -6.47
CA ALA A 153 0.61 -1.66 -5.62
C ALA A 153 1.29 -2.01 -4.30
N THR A 154 0.53 -1.98 -3.20
CA THR A 154 1.03 -2.39 -1.89
C THR A 154 0.38 -3.69 -1.43
N THR A 155 1.12 -4.47 -0.66
CA THR A 155 0.61 -5.65 0.04
C THR A 155 0.71 -5.43 1.54
N PRO A 156 -0.34 -5.78 2.32
CA PRO A 156 -0.28 -5.65 3.77
C PRO A 156 0.92 -6.41 4.33
N SER A 157 1.69 -5.76 5.18
CA SER A 157 2.74 -6.42 5.95
C SER A 157 2.03 -7.37 6.91
N ALA A 158 2.15 -8.69 6.69
CA ALA A 158 1.44 -9.68 7.48
C ALA A 158 1.87 -9.59 8.94
N VAL A 159 1.09 -8.88 9.77
CA VAL A 159 1.25 -8.89 11.22
C VAL A 159 0.83 -10.28 11.68
N PRO A 160 1.72 -11.08 12.30
CA PRO A 160 1.33 -12.37 12.86
C PRO A 160 0.14 -12.12 13.78
N LEU A 161 -1.00 -12.75 13.48
CA LEU A 161 -2.17 -12.68 14.34
C LEU A 161 -1.70 -12.98 15.77
N PRO A 162 -2.07 -12.16 16.77
CA PRO A 162 -1.72 -12.44 18.15
C PRO A 162 -2.09 -13.89 18.43
N ALA A 163 -1.12 -14.71 18.84
CA ALA A 163 -1.34 -16.14 19.11
C ALA A 163 -2.49 -16.39 20.09
N ALA A 164 -2.89 -15.35 20.83
CA ALA A 164 -4.05 -15.28 21.69
C ALA A 164 -5.41 -15.47 20.98
N LEU A 165 -5.59 -15.14 19.69
CA LEU A 165 -6.89 -15.31 19.01
C LEU A 165 -7.25 -16.79 18.79
N PRO A 166 -6.35 -17.63 18.21
CA PRO A 166 -6.54 -19.08 18.18
C PRO A 166 -6.68 -19.69 19.59
N LEU A 167 -5.90 -19.19 20.56
CA LEU A 167 -5.94 -19.66 21.96
C LEU A 167 -7.23 -19.30 22.69
N ALA A 168 -7.79 -18.11 22.46
CA ALA A 168 -9.07 -17.69 23.03
C ALA A 168 -10.22 -18.52 22.44
N GLY A 169 -10.18 -18.80 21.13
CA GLY A 169 -11.11 -19.72 20.49
C GLY A 169 -11.04 -21.13 21.07
N ALA A 170 -9.83 -21.66 21.27
CA ALA A 170 -9.62 -22.97 21.89
C ALA A 170 -10.07 -23.00 23.36
N GLY A 171 -9.81 -21.93 24.13
CA GLY A 171 -10.22 -21.80 25.52
C GLY A 171 -11.74 -21.75 25.69
N LEU A 172 -12.44 -21.00 24.81
CA LEU A 172 -13.91 -20.95 24.81
C LEU A 172 -14.53 -22.29 24.41
N ALA A 173 -13.96 -22.98 23.43
CA ALA A 173 -14.40 -24.33 23.04
C ALA A 173 -14.22 -25.34 24.20
N ALA A 174 -13.09 -25.27 24.91
CA ALA A 174 -12.83 -26.12 26.07
C ALA A 174 -13.82 -25.86 27.22
N LEU A 175 -14.12 -24.59 27.53
CA LEU A 175 -15.12 -24.22 28.54
C LEU A 175 -16.53 -24.69 28.16
N GLY A 176 -16.90 -24.59 26.87
CA GLY A 176 -18.17 -25.11 26.36
C GLY A 176 -18.32 -26.63 26.55
N LEU A 177 -17.25 -27.39 26.31
CA LEU A 177 -17.23 -28.85 26.53
C LEU A 177 -17.33 -29.22 28.02
N VAL A 178 -16.66 -28.49 28.91
CA VAL A 178 -16.74 -28.71 30.37
C VAL A 178 -18.14 -28.38 30.90
N ALA A 179 -18.74 -27.28 30.46
CA ALA A 179 -20.10 -26.91 30.83
C ALA A 179 -21.14 -27.95 30.35
N ARG A 180 -20.93 -28.54 29.16
CA ARG A 180 -21.80 -29.61 28.63
C ARG A 180 -21.70 -30.90 29.44
N ARG A 181 -20.50 -31.29 29.88
CA ARG A 181 -20.29 -32.47 30.74
C ARG A 181 -20.97 -32.35 32.11
N ARG A 182 -21.00 -31.16 32.70
CA ARG A 182 -21.66 -30.93 34.01
C ARG A 182 -23.19 -30.93 33.93
N ARG A 183 -23.77 -30.79 32.74
CA ARG A 183 -25.22 -30.74 32.52
C ARG A 183 -25.82 -32.07 32.05
N ALA A 184 -25.05 -33.14 31.93
CA ALA A 184 -25.59 -34.48 31.73
C ALA A 184 -25.84 -35.10 33.12
N PRO A 185 -27.09 -35.14 33.61
CA PRO A 185 -27.43 -35.90 34.80
C PRO A 185 -27.33 -37.38 34.44
N GLY A 186 -26.87 -38.21 35.39
CA GLY A 186 -26.87 -39.65 35.24
C GLY A 186 -28.24 -40.16 34.80
N ALA A 187 -28.22 -40.95 33.73
CA ALA A 187 -29.20 -42.00 33.51
C ALA A 187 -29.04 -43.07 34.61
#